data_AF-A0A938N168-F1
#
_entry.id   AF-A0A938N168-F1
#
_cell.length_a   1.000
_cell.length_b   1.000
_cell.length_c   1.000
_cell.angle_alpha   90.00
_cell.angle_beta   90.00
_cell.angle_gamma   90.00
#
_symmetry.space_group_name_H-M   'P 1'
#
loop_
_entity.id
_entity.type
_entity.pdbx_description
1 polymer ?
#
loop_
_entity_poly.entity_id
_entity_poly.type
_entity_poly.pdbx_seq_one_letter_code
_entity_poly.pdbx_strand_id
1 'polypeptide(L)'
;MSRDRRLFCMLILVCPCAAAISAESPVRVPPRDEILRTLQPQHPRLHVKNGDFATIKSRIAANATLSKWYEHVRERADEFLRSPPCTYRIPDGKRLLGTSRSVLERVYCLAFVYLLERDEKYLERTWQELDAAANFKDWNPRHFLDTAEMTHAFAIGYDWLYQDWNEPRRAAIRAAIIRHGLTPGLKSYRGEESYGWFVRAESNWNQVCNGGLTAGALAIAEDEPQLAAEIVHSALQSIQLAMHEYAPDGAYHEGPGYWGYGTSYNVLMIAVLESALGTDFGLTRFEGFEKTVHFPMQLTGPTGDTFNFADASAGRPGRTFTMLWLAHRFGHADVARFTHRFVQGSPLDILCYDPKVESAPRKMPQLSTYWRGVEAVSLRSSWEEPEAVWIAFKGDRPGVNHG
;
A
#
# COMPACT_ATOMS: atom_id res chain seq x y z
N MET A 1 -14.90 -66.71 -38.44
CA MET A 1 -14.66 -65.77 -37.32
C MET A 1 -13.22 -65.30 -37.38
N SER A 2 -12.97 -64.16 -38.02
CA SER A 2 -11.70 -63.44 -37.95
C SER A 2 -12.05 -61.96 -37.96
N ARG A 3 -11.74 -61.24 -36.88
CA ARG A 3 -11.97 -59.81 -36.74
C ARG A 3 -10.61 -59.14 -36.68
N ASP A 4 -10.30 -58.42 -37.75
CA ASP A 4 -9.13 -57.56 -37.90
C ASP A 4 -9.07 -56.49 -36.79
N ARG A 5 -7.92 -56.42 -36.11
CA ARG A 5 -7.53 -55.28 -35.28
C ARG A 5 -6.77 -54.29 -36.17
N ARG A 6 -7.37 -53.14 -36.47
CA ARG A 6 -6.65 -51.96 -36.96
C ARG A 6 -6.61 -50.92 -35.85
N LEU A 7 -5.41 -50.69 -35.31
CA LEU A 7 -5.08 -49.55 -34.45
C LEU A 7 -5.28 -48.26 -35.27
N PHE A 8 -6.07 -47.33 -34.74
CA PHE A 8 -6.17 -45.97 -35.26
C PHE A 8 -5.27 -45.07 -34.41
N CYS A 9 -4.05 -44.80 -34.88
CA CYS A 9 -3.20 -43.78 -34.30
C CYS A 9 -3.67 -42.41 -34.80
N MET A 10 -4.37 -41.67 -33.94
CA MET A 10 -4.74 -40.28 -34.20
C MET A 10 -3.52 -39.41 -33.89
N LEU A 11 -2.83 -38.92 -34.92
CA LEU A 11 -1.82 -37.87 -34.79
C LEU A 11 -2.53 -36.56 -34.44
N ILE A 12 -2.45 -36.14 -33.18
CA ILE A 12 -2.83 -34.78 -32.78
C ILE A 12 -1.68 -33.86 -33.16
N LEU A 13 -1.86 -33.10 -34.25
CA LEU A 13 -1.00 -31.96 -34.57
C LEU A 13 -1.23 -30.88 -33.52
N VAL A 14 -0.31 -30.79 -32.56
CA VAL A 14 -0.20 -29.66 -31.65
C VAL A 14 0.28 -28.47 -32.45
N CYS A 15 -0.57 -27.46 -32.62
CA CYS A 15 -0.21 -26.16 -33.17
C CYS A 15 0.16 -25.25 -31.99
N PRO A 16 1.44 -24.94 -31.73
CA PRO A 16 1.82 -24.01 -30.67
C PRO A 16 1.78 -22.60 -31.26
N CYS A 17 0.59 -22.01 -31.35
CA CYS A 17 0.46 -20.57 -31.58
C CYS A 17 0.18 -19.88 -30.25
N ALA A 18 1.18 -19.89 -29.36
CA ALA A 18 1.26 -18.91 -28.29
C ALA A 18 1.98 -17.69 -28.85
N ALA A 19 1.25 -16.81 -29.52
CA ALA A 19 1.71 -15.45 -29.70
C ALA A 19 1.61 -14.78 -28.32
N ALA A 20 2.73 -14.75 -27.60
CA ALA A 20 2.87 -13.88 -26.45
C ALA A 20 2.74 -12.44 -26.97
N ILE A 21 1.57 -11.85 -26.79
CA ILE A 21 1.42 -10.40 -26.89
C ILE A 21 2.14 -9.88 -25.64
N SER A 22 3.43 -9.58 -25.80
CA SER A 22 4.14 -8.69 -24.89
C SER A 22 3.47 -7.33 -25.04
N ALA A 23 2.43 -7.07 -24.26
CA ALA A 23 2.01 -5.71 -24.02
C ALA A 23 3.24 -4.98 -23.46
N GLU A 24 3.80 -4.03 -24.22
CA GLU A 24 4.82 -3.13 -23.69
C GLU A 24 4.29 -2.58 -22.37
N SER A 25 5.09 -2.69 -21.31
CA SER A 25 4.68 -2.19 -20.01
C SER A 25 4.26 -0.71 -20.13
N PRO A 26 3.12 -0.30 -19.54
CA PRO A 26 2.63 1.06 -19.66
C PRO A 26 3.56 2.10 -19.01
N VAL A 27 4.52 1.66 -18.20
CA VAL A 27 5.47 2.52 -17.49
C VAL A 27 6.84 2.48 -18.14
N ARG A 28 7.16 3.55 -18.88
CA ARG A 28 8.53 3.82 -19.31
C ARG A 28 9.30 4.50 -18.18
N VAL A 29 10.16 3.74 -17.50
CA VAL A 29 10.99 4.25 -16.40
C VAL A 29 12.05 5.23 -16.95
N PRO A 30 12.10 6.49 -16.47
CA PRO A 30 13.12 7.43 -16.90
C PRO A 30 14.54 7.01 -16.48
N PRO A 31 15.59 7.48 -17.16
CA PRO A 31 16.96 7.40 -16.68
C PRO A 31 17.11 7.94 -15.25
N ARG A 32 18.08 7.41 -14.50
CA ARG A 32 18.31 7.76 -13.08
C ARG A 32 18.56 9.26 -12.89
N ASP A 33 19.29 9.89 -13.79
CA ASP A 33 19.59 11.32 -13.78
C ASP A 33 18.36 12.21 -14.09
N GLU A 34 17.30 11.65 -14.66
CA GLU A 34 16.06 12.38 -14.98
C GLU A 34 14.92 12.13 -13.97
N ILE A 35 15.00 11.06 -13.17
CA ILE A 35 13.86 10.57 -12.39
C ILE A 35 13.42 11.52 -11.27
N LEU A 36 14.35 12.32 -10.73
CA LEU A 36 14.09 13.31 -9.68
C LEU A 36 13.98 14.74 -10.23
N ARG A 37 13.90 14.92 -11.56
CA ARG A 37 13.94 16.25 -12.19
C ARG A 37 12.86 17.22 -11.69
N THR A 38 11.70 16.70 -11.30
CA THR A 38 10.54 17.48 -10.84
C THR A 38 10.33 17.40 -9.33
N LEU A 39 11.35 16.97 -8.58
CA LEU A 39 11.30 16.88 -7.13
C LEU A 39 10.90 18.20 -6.51
N GLN A 40 9.83 18.18 -5.71
CA GLN A 40 9.43 19.29 -4.87
C GLN A 40 10.51 19.49 -3.80
N PRO A 41 11.19 20.64 -3.73
CA PRO A 41 12.34 20.81 -2.85
C PRO A 41 11.95 21.14 -1.40
N GLN A 42 10.68 21.46 -1.14
CA GLN A 42 10.21 21.75 0.21
C GLN A 42 9.63 20.51 0.89
N HIS A 43 9.76 20.45 2.21
CA HIS A 43 9.04 19.52 3.06
C HIS A 43 7.83 20.21 3.72
N PRO A 44 6.77 19.45 4.07
CA PRO A 44 6.54 18.06 3.67
C PRO A 44 6.26 17.92 2.18
N ARG A 45 6.58 16.75 1.62
CA ARG A 45 6.25 16.39 0.23
C ARG A 45 5.67 14.98 0.09
N LEU A 46 5.61 14.17 1.14
CA LEU A 46 5.01 12.83 1.13
C LEU A 46 3.55 12.90 1.57
N HIS A 47 2.62 12.56 0.67
CA HIS A 47 1.16 12.72 0.78
C HIS A 47 0.64 14.15 0.84
N VAL A 48 1.32 15.03 1.57
CA VAL A 48 0.92 16.40 1.85
C VAL A 48 2.04 17.37 1.48
N LYS A 49 1.65 18.60 1.14
CA LYS A 49 2.53 19.73 0.86
C LYS A 49 2.53 20.71 2.03
N ASN A 50 3.52 21.59 2.06
CA ASN A 50 3.56 22.67 3.05
C ASN A 50 2.28 23.53 2.99
N GLY A 51 1.68 23.81 4.15
CA GLY A 51 0.39 24.51 4.27
C GLY A 51 -0.86 23.61 4.31
N ASP A 52 -0.77 22.34 3.89
CA ASP A 52 -1.92 21.44 3.86
C ASP A 52 -2.54 21.21 5.24
N PHE A 53 -1.73 21.17 6.31
CA PHE A 53 -2.21 20.96 7.67
C PHE A 53 -3.16 22.06 8.18
N ALA A 54 -3.01 23.31 7.72
CA ALA A 54 -3.96 24.38 8.05
C ALA A 54 -5.32 24.14 7.38
N THR A 55 -5.31 23.69 6.12
CA THR A 55 -6.51 23.30 5.38
C THR A 55 -7.16 22.07 6.02
N ILE A 56 -6.38 21.05 6.37
CA ILE A 56 -6.85 19.84 7.05
C ILE A 56 -7.52 20.20 8.38
N LYS A 57 -6.88 21.05 9.20
CA LYS A 57 -7.46 21.54 10.48
C LYS A 57 -8.82 22.20 10.26
N SER A 58 -8.92 23.06 9.24
CA SER A 58 -10.17 23.76 8.90
C SER A 58 -11.26 22.78 8.44
N ARG A 59 -10.89 21.76 7.64
CA ARG A 59 -11.81 20.70 7.20
C ARG A 59 -12.30 19.85 8.35
N ILE A 60 -11.42 19.49 9.29
CA ILE A 60 -11.77 18.74 10.50
C ILE A 60 -12.80 19.51 11.31
N ALA A 61 -12.59 20.82 11.53
CA ALA A 61 -13.53 21.65 12.28
C ALA A 61 -14.90 21.83 11.60
N ALA A 62 -14.94 21.78 10.26
CA ALA A 62 -16.16 22.00 9.48
C ALA A 62 -16.96 20.73 9.17
N ASN A 63 -16.42 19.53 9.41
CA ASN A 63 -17.04 18.26 9.03
C ASN A 63 -17.09 17.29 10.22
N ALA A 64 -18.30 16.91 10.64
CA ALA A 64 -18.51 16.06 11.81
C ALA A 64 -17.87 14.67 11.69
N THR A 65 -17.81 14.09 10.48
CA THR A 65 -17.14 12.81 10.23
C THR A 65 -15.65 12.93 10.44
N LEU A 66 -15.02 13.96 9.86
CA LEU A 66 -13.60 14.24 10.06
C LEU A 66 -13.28 14.59 11.51
N SER A 67 -14.13 15.37 12.20
CA SER A 67 -14.00 15.62 13.63
C SER A 67 -13.95 14.32 14.42
N LYS A 68 -14.90 13.40 14.18
CA LYS A 68 -14.94 12.10 14.87
C LYS A 68 -13.69 11.24 14.59
N TRP A 69 -13.24 11.17 13.34
CA TRP A 69 -12.02 10.44 13.00
C TRP A 69 -10.77 11.07 13.61
N TYR A 70 -10.71 12.40 13.64
CA TYR A 70 -9.61 13.12 14.29
C TYR A 70 -9.54 12.83 15.79
N GLU A 71 -10.68 12.83 16.48
CA GLU A 71 -10.73 12.49 17.91
C GLU A 71 -10.16 11.10 18.17
N HIS A 72 -10.48 10.11 17.32
CA HIS A 72 -9.88 8.78 17.44
C HIS A 72 -8.35 8.80 17.25
N VAL A 73 -7.85 9.56 16.27
CA VAL A 73 -6.40 9.73 16.05
C VAL A 73 -5.72 10.39 17.25
N ARG A 74 -6.37 11.40 17.85
CA ARG A 74 -5.89 12.11 19.04
C ARG A 74 -5.84 11.18 20.26
N GLU A 75 -6.88 10.39 20.49
CA GLU A 75 -6.92 9.38 21.55
C GLU A 75 -5.76 8.37 21.41
N ARG A 76 -5.50 7.87 20.20
CA ARG A 76 -4.36 6.98 19.91
C ARG A 76 -3.03 7.66 20.21
N ALA A 77 -2.85 8.91 19.79
CA ALA A 77 -1.64 9.68 20.09
C ALA A 77 -1.43 9.83 21.62
N ASP A 78 -2.49 10.10 22.38
CA ASP A 78 -2.46 10.22 23.84
C ASP A 78 -2.16 8.88 24.56
N GLU A 79 -2.58 7.76 24.00
CA GLU A 79 -2.14 6.42 24.43
C GLU A 79 -0.65 6.20 24.21
N PHE A 80 -0.12 6.65 23.07
CA PHE A 80 1.29 6.50 22.74
C PHE A 80 2.21 7.37 23.60
N LEU A 81 1.76 8.55 24.03
CA LEU A 81 2.47 9.37 25.02
C LEU A 81 2.78 8.60 26.31
N ARG A 82 1.88 7.70 26.72
CA ARG A 82 1.99 6.91 27.96
C ARG A 82 2.72 5.57 27.77
N SER A 83 2.94 5.17 26.53
CA SER A 83 3.59 3.91 26.20
C SER A 83 5.12 4.11 26.09
N PRO A 84 5.95 3.15 26.55
CA PRO A 84 7.38 3.23 26.31
C PRO A 84 7.70 3.12 24.80
N PRO A 85 8.84 3.66 24.32
CA PRO A 85 9.29 3.47 22.95
C PRO A 85 9.36 2.00 22.54
N CYS A 86 9.12 1.73 21.26
CA CYS A 86 9.24 0.38 20.73
C CYS A 86 10.65 -0.18 20.93
N THR A 87 10.75 -1.49 21.18
CA THR A 87 12.03 -2.19 21.38
C THR A 87 12.21 -3.26 20.32
N TYR A 88 13.45 -3.60 20.00
CA TYR A 88 13.77 -4.63 19.01
C TYR A 88 13.25 -6.00 19.46
N ARG A 89 12.18 -6.49 18.84
CA ARG A 89 11.53 -7.76 19.20
C ARG A 89 11.19 -8.58 17.97
N ILE A 90 11.68 -9.82 17.96
CA ILE A 90 11.37 -10.85 16.97
C ILE A 90 10.75 -12.04 17.71
N PRO A 91 9.46 -11.93 18.12
CA PRO A 91 8.84 -12.89 19.03
C PRO A 91 8.68 -14.29 18.42
N ASP A 92 8.51 -14.39 17.10
CA ASP A 92 8.37 -15.65 16.36
C ASP A 92 9.72 -16.18 15.81
N GLY A 93 10.83 -15.54 16.18
CA GLY A 93 12.17 -15.84 15.67
C GLY A 93 12.40 -15.47 14.21
N LYS A 94 11.42 -14.86 13.51
CA LYS A 94 11.50 -14.54 12.08
C LYS A 94 11.26 -13.06 11.77
N ARG A 95 10.28 -12.42 12.41
CA ARG A 95 9.73 -11.12 12.02
C ARG A 95 9.85 -10.06 13.13
N LEU A 96 10.41 -8.92 12.77
CA LEU A 96 10.32 -7.64 13.46
C LEU A 96 9.03 -6.88 13.08
N LEU A 97 8.27 -7.36 12.09
CA LEU A 97 7.12 -6.70 11.46
C LEU A 97 6.12 -6.02 12.43
N GLY A 98 5.75 -6.70 13.52
CA GLY A 98 4.82 -6.12 14.50
C GLY A 98 5.39 -4.87 15.18
N THR A 99 6.70 -4.84 15.40
CA THR A 99 7.42 -3.66 15.89
C THR A 99 7.43 -2.56 14.84
N SER A 100 7.78 -2.87 13.57
CA SER A 100 7.78 -1.89 12.47
C SER A 100 6.42 -1.22 12.29
N ARG A 101 5.33 -2.01 12.32
CA ARG A 101 3.95 -1.50 12.23
C ARG A 101 3.57 -0.62 13.42
N SER A 102 4.02 -0.98 14.61
CA SER A 102 3.77 -0.16 15.81
C SER A 102 4.48 1.19 15.72
N VAL A 103 5.74 1.22 15.25
CA VAL A 103 6.47 2.47 15.03
C VAL A 103 5.77 3.31 13.95
N LEU A 104 5.36 2.69 12.84
CA LEU A 104 4.64 3.37 11.75
C LEU A 104 3.35 4.04 12.24
N GLU A 105 2.49 3.30 12.96
CA GLU A 105 1.24 3.83 13.50
C GLU A 105 1.49 4.99 14.48
N ARG A 106 2.48 4.83 15.37
CA ARG A 106 2.87 5.86 16.35
C ARG A 106 3.33 7.13 15.67
N VAL A 107 4.23 7.02 14.69
CA VAL A 107 4.75 8.19 13.95
C VAL A 107 3.61 8.89 13.22
N TYR A 108 2.75 8.17 12.51
CA TYR A 108 1.59 8.77 11.84
C TYR A 108 0.69 9.52 12.82
N CYS A 109 0.29 8.92 13.94
CA CYS A 109 -0.63 9.56 14.88
C CYS A 109 0.02 10.76 15.59
N LEU A 110 1.23 10.58 16.15
CA LEU A 110 1.91 11.62 16.92
C LEU A 110 2.28 12.82 16.02
N ALA A 111 2.86 12.58 14.84
CA ALA A 111 3.22 13.66 13.91
C ALA A 111 1.99 14.40 13.39
N PHE A 112 0.91 13.67 13.06
CA PHE A 112 -0.32 14.28 12.57
C PHE A 112 -0.96 15.21 13.62
N VAL A 113 -1.08 14.74 14.86
CA VAL A 113 -1.62 15.56 15.96
C VAL A 113 -0.73 16.75 16.25
N TYR A 114 0.60 16.57 16.29
CA TYR A 114 1.54 17.68 16.45
C TYR A 114 1.35 18.75 15.38
N LEU A 115 1.24 18.38 14.10
CA LEU A 115 1.13 19.36 13.01
C LEU A 115 -0.18 20.15 13.03
N LEU A 116 -1.22 19.61 13.66
CA LEU A 116 -2.51 20.27 13.84
C LEU A 116 -2.59 21.12 15.12
N GLU A 117 -2.02 20.64 16.22
CA GLU A 117 -2.16 21.25 17.54
C GLU A 117 -0.94 22.08 17.98
N ARG A 118 0.24 21.73 17.47
CA ARG A 118 1.55 22.31 17.83
C ARG A 118 1.92 22.13 19.30
N ASP A 119 1.41 21.09 19.96
CA ASP A 119 1.83 20.68 21.30
C ASP A 119 3.10 19.83 21.23
N GLU A 120 4.22 20.38 21.71
CA GLU A 120 5.56 19.80 21.63
C GLU A 120 5.68 18.39 22.23
N LYS A 121 4.78 17.99 23.15
CA LYS A 121 4.81 16.63 23.72
C LYS A 121 4.71 15.54 22.65
N TYR A 122 3.95 15.80 21.58
CA TYR A 122 3.80 14.86 20.47
C TYR A 122 5.04 14.83 19.57
N LEU A 123 5.70 15.96 19.35
CA LEU A 123 6.97 16.05 18.61
C LEU A 123 8.07 15.29 19.34
N GLU A 124 8.26 15.56 20.63
CA GLU A 124 9.26 14.89 21.46
C GLU A 124 8.99 13.39 21.57
N ARG A 125 7.72 12.98 21.69
CA ARG A 125 7.37 11.57 21.70
C ARG A 125 7.65 10.88 20.37
N THR A 126 7.44 11.58 19.25
CA THR A 126 7.79 11.08 17.91
C THR A 126 9.30 10.88 17.79
N TRP A 127 10.10 11.84 18.27
CA TRP A 127 11.55 11.71 18.33
C TRP A 127 11.98 10.48 19.13
N GLN A 128 11.40 10.25 20.31
CA GLN A 128 11.73 9.07 21.13
C GLN A 128 11.45 7.73 20.44
N GLU A 129 10.40 7.62 19.61
CA GLU A 129 10.18 6.42 18.78
C GLU A 129 11.27 6.24 17.73
N LEU A 130 11.52 7.30 16.96
CA LEU A 130 12.45 7.26 15.85
C LEU A 130 13.88 7.02 16.35
N ASP A 131 14.29 7.67 17.43
CA ASP A 131 15.61 7.48 18.03
C ASP A 131 15.78 6.04 18.56
N ALA A 132 14.78 5.49 19.25
CA ALA A 132 14.82 4.10 19.70
C ALA A 132 14.98 3.11 18.54
N ALA A 133 14.18 3.27 17.47
CA ALA A 133 14.22 2.40 16.31
C ALA A 133 15.45 2.62 15.41
N ALA A 134 16.06 3.82 15.43
CA ALA A 134 17.31 4.11 14.73
C ALA A 134 18.49 3.36 15.37
N ASN A 135 18.43 3.19 16.69
CA ASN A 135 19.41 2.47 17.50
C ASN A 135 19.20 0.94 17.54
N PHE A 136 18.23 0.42 16.80
CA PHE A 136 18.15 -1.02 16.57
C PHE A 136 19.38 -1.52 15.81
N LYS A 137 19.74 -2.79 16.03
CA LYS A 137 20.92 -3.39 15.36
C LYS A 137 20.79 -3.39 13.83
N ASP A 138 19.57 -3.57 13.35
CA ASP A 138 19.13 -3.55 11.95
C ASP A 138 17.59 -3.42 11.91
N TRP A 139 16.99 -3.29 10.73
CA TRP A 139 15.54 -3.41 10.52
C TRP A 139 15.15 -4.77 9.92
N ASN A 140 15.90 -5.81 10.25
CA ASN A 140 15.73 -7.20 9.84
C ASN A 140 15.61 -7.42 8.30
N PRO A 141 16.64 -7.09 7.50
CA PRO A 141 16.58 -7.22 6.04
C PRO A 141 16.33 -8.65 5.54
N ARG A 142 16.56 -9.68 6.38
CA ARG A 142 16.22 -11.08 6.05
C ARG A 142 14.71 -11.28 5.84
N HIS A 143 13.88 -10.51 6.52
CA HIS A 143 12.44 -10.45 6.30
C HIS A 143 12.10 -9.03 5.84
N PHE A 144 12.35 -8.74 4.57
CA PHE A 144 12.44 -7.37 4.05
C PHE A 144 11.16 -6.52 4.22
N LEU A 145 9.99 -7.12 4.42
CA LEU A 145 8.78 -6.39 4.83
C LEU A 145 9.04 -5.56 6.10
N ASP A 146 9.80 -6.09 7.06
CA ASP A 146 10.14 -5.42 8.31
C ASP A 146 10.93 -4.13 8.05
N THR A 147 11.89 -4.23 7.13
CA THR A 147 12.75 -3.12 6.68
C THR A 147 11.94 -2.08 5.92
N ALA A 148 11.06 -2.52 5.02
CA ALA A 148 10.23 -1.64 4.20
C ALA A 148 9.22 -0.85 5.05
N GLU A 149 8.47 -1.51 5.94
CA GLU A 149 7.50 -0.84 6.80
C GLU A 149 8.20 0.11 7.81
N MET A 150 9.40 -0.24 8.29
CA MET A 150 10.18 0.67 9.15
C MET A 150 10.73 1.87 8.38
N THR A 151 11.21 1.65 7.14
CA THR A 151 11.66 2.73 6.24
C THR A 151 10.53 3.71 5.97
N HIS A 152 9.32 3.20 5.75
CA HIS A 152 8.11 4.03 5.61
C HIS A 152 7.85 4.88 6.85
N ALA A 153 7.95 4.31 8.06
CA ALA A 153 7.76 5.06 9.30
C ALA A 153 8.73 6.23 9.42
N PHE A 154 10.01 5.98 9.13
CA PHE A 154 11.05 7.01 9.17
C PHE A 154 10.87 8.05 8.07
N ALA A 155 10.43 7.65 6.87
CA ALA A 155 10.15 8.58 5.77
C ALA A 155 9.10 9.62 6.18
N ILE A 156 7.99 9.18 6.79
CA ILE A 156 6.93 10.07 7.28
C ILE A 156 7.45 10.95 8.42
N GLY A 157 8.13 10.38 9.40
CA GLY A 157 8.69 11.14 10.52
C GLY A 157 9.73 12.19 10.11
N TYR A 158 10.55 11.89 9.10
CA TYR A 158 11.51 12.82 8.52
C TYR A 158 10.80 13.95 7.77
N ASP A 159 9.94 13.58 6.81
CA ASP A 159 9.33 14.53 5.87
C ASP A 159 8.30 15.44 6.54
N TRP A 160 7.41 14.89 7.35
CA TRP A 160 6.32 15.66 7.96
C TRP A 160 6.81 16.65 9.01
N LEU A 161 7.89 16.33 9.70
CA LEU A 161 8.42 17.10 10.83
C LEU A 161 9.77 17.76 10.50
N TYR A 162 10.18 17.77 9.23
CA TYR A 162 11.48 18.26 8.76
C TYR A 162 11.86 19.64 9.31
N GLN A 163 10.90 20.58 9.29
CA GLN A 163 11.09 21.97 9.72
C GLN A 163 11.19 22.12 11.24
N ASP A 164 10.60 21.17 11.97
CA ASP A 164 10.53 21.18 13.43
C ASP A 164 11.70 20.39 14.07
N TRP A 165 12.42 19.60 13.26
CA TRP A 165 13.67 18.99 13.67
C TRP A 165 14.83 19.98 13.70
N ASN A 166 15.73 19.80 14.67
CA ASN A 166 17.07 20.38 14.59
C ASN A 166 17.99 19.52 13.71
N GLU A 167 19.14 20.07 13.32
CA GLU A 167 20.04 19.39 12.40
C GLU A 167 20.54 18.02 12.93
N PRO A 168 20.93 17.86 14.22
CA PRO A 168 21.29 16.55 14.75
C PRO A 168 20.19 15.50 14.61
N ARG A 169 18.93 15.86 14.88
CA ARG A 169 17.79 14.94 14.75
C ARG A 169 17.51 14.59 13.29
N ARG A 170 17.55 15.57 12.38
CA ARG A 170 17.44 15.31 10.93
C ARG A 170 18.53 14.35 10.46
N ALA A 171 19.78 14.64 10.80
CA ALA A 171 20.92 13.80 10.42
C ALA A 171 20.78 12.37 10.95
N ALA A 172 20.32 12.19 12.20
CA ALA A 172 20.11 10.86 12.79
C ALA A 172 19.03 10.06 12.06
N ILE A 173 17.89 10.67 11.75
CA ILE A 173 16.79 10.02 11.03
C ILE A 173 17.21 9.69 9.58
N ARG A 174 17.85 10.63 8.88
CA ARG A 174 18.41 10.41 7.52
C ARG A 174 19.43 9.27 7.51
N ALA A 175 20.36 9.26 8.46
CA ALA A 175 21.35 8.19 8.59
C ALA A 175 20.70 6.82 8.85
N ALA A 176 19.63 6.75 9.65
CA ALA A 176 18.88 5.52 9.88
C ALA A 176 18.17 5.02 8.61
N ILE A 177 17.51 5.92 7.86
CA ILE A 177 16.89 5.61 6.55
C ILE A 177 17.93 5.01 5.59
N ILE A 178 19.09 5.65 5.46
CA ILE A 178 20.17 5.20 4.58
C ILE A 178 20.72 3.85 5.05
N ARG A 179 21.12 3.74 6.32
CA ARG A 179 21.83 2.57 6.85
C ARG A 179 20.95 1.33 6.89
N HIS A 180 19.74 1.45 7.42
CA HIS A 180 18.90 0.31 7.73
C HIS A 180 17.86 0.02 6.65
N GLY A 181 17.46 1.02 5.86
CA GLY A 181 16.47 0.89 4.79
C GLY A 181 17.10 0.83 3.40
N LEU A 182 17.61 1.97 2.92
CA LEU A 182 18.00 2.14 1.52
C LEU A 182 19.27 1.37 1.14
N THR A 183 20.24 1.21 2.06
CA THR A 183 21.45 0.43 1.78
C THR A 183 21.12 -1.05 1.56
N PRO A 184 20.36 -1.74 2.44
CA PRO A 184 19.84 -3.08 2.13
C PRO A 184 18.96 -3.13 0.88
N GLY A 185 18.17 -2.07 0.62
CA GLY A 185 17.37 -1.95 -0.61
C GLY A 185 18.23 -1.97 -1.87
N LEU A 186 19.29 -1.15 -1.93
CA LEU A 186 20.24 -1.14 -3.03
C LEU A 186 20.89 -2.50 -3.25
N LYS A 187 21.35 -3.15 -2.18
CA LYS A 187 21.92 -4.49 -2.25
C LYS A 187 20.93 -5.50 -2.85
N SER A 188 19.65 -5.36 -2.51
CA SER A 188 18.58 -6.18 -3.06
C SER A 188 18.43 -5.95 -4.57
N TYR A 189 18.33 -4.69 -5.01
CA TYR A 189 18.20 -4.35 -6.43
C TYR A 189 19.42 -4.76 -7.27
N ARG A 190 20.62 -4.73 -6.68
CA ARG A 190 21.87 -5.12 -7.33
C ARG A 190 22.12 -6.64 -7.30
N GLY A 191 21.26 -7.41 -6.62
CA GLY A 191 21.41 -8.86 -6.50
C GLY A 191 22.60 -9.28 -5.63
N GLU A 192 23.05 -8.40 -4.73
CA GLU A 192 24.21 -8.63 -3.87
C GLU A 192 23.88 -9.51 -2.65
N GLU A 193 22.59 -9.64 -2.32
CA GLU A 193 22.13 -10.32 -1.10
C GLU A 193 20.91 -11.21 -1.37
N SER A 194 20.85 -12.37 -0.69
CA SER A 194 19.81 -13.39 -0.92
C SER A 194 18.41 -12.97 -0.44
N TYR A 195 18.31 -11.98 0.43
CA TYR A 195 17.03 -11.42 0.86
C TYR A 195 16.37 -10.51 -0.19
N GLY A 196 17.07 -10.18 -1.28
CA GLY A 196 16.56 -9.33 -2.36
C GLY A 196 15.59 -10.00 -3.33
N TRP A 197 15.08 -11.20 -3.03
CA TRP A 197 14.19 -11.95 -3.92
C TRP A 197 12.87 -11.21 -4.25
N PHE A 198 12.42 -10.32 -3.36
CA PHE A 198 11.20 -9.51 -3.57
C PHE A 198 11.28 -8.65 -4.84
N VAL A 199 12.49 -8.29 -5.29
CA VAL A 199 12.73 -7.44 -6.48
C VAL A 199 12.14 -8.08 -7.75
N ARG A 200 12.05 -9.41 -7.78
CA ARG A 200 11.49 -10.19 -8.90
C ARG A 200 10.16 -10.86 -8.55
N ALA A 201 9.60 -10.59 -7.37
CA ALA A 201 8.34 -11.19 -6.97
C ALA A 201 7.16 -10.52 -7.70
N GLU A 202 6.14 -11.32 -8.01
CA GLU A 202 4.84 -10.88 -8.53
C GLU A 202 3.80 -10.74 -7.41
N SER A 203 4.21 -10.85 -6.14
CA SER A 203 3.33 -10.83 -4.97
C SER A 203 3.34 -9.50 -4.21
N ASN A 204 2.54 -9.41 -3.14
CA ASN A 204 2.51 -8.28 -2.22
C ASN A 204 3.89 -7.86 -1.69
N TRP A 205 4.85 -8.80 -1.61
CA TRP A 205 6.22 -8.50 -1.17
C TRP A 205 6.89 -7.46 -2.04
N ASN A 206 6.69 -7.55 -3.35
CA ASN A 206 7.23 -6.58 -4.28
C ASN A 206 6.64 -5.18 -3.99
N GLN A 207 5.31 -5.10 -3.84
CA GLN A 207 4.61 -3.84 -3.62
C GLN A 207 4.99 -3.18 -2.29
N VAL A 208 5.02 -3.95 -1.21
CA VAL A 208 5.36 -3.45 0.13
C VAL A 208 6.80 -2.96 0.17
N CYS A 209 7.74 -3.75 -0.34
CA CYS A 209 9.15 -3.41 -0.31
C CYS A 209 9.45 -2.18 -1.18
N ASN A 210 8.96 -2.16 -2.42
CA ASN A 210 9.17 -1.03 -3.33
C ASN A 210 8.49 0.25 -2.82
N GLY A 211 7.28 0.16 -2.23
CA GLY A 211 6.59 1.31 -1.68
C GLY A 211 7.31 1.94 -0.49
N GLY A 212 7.76 1.12 0.47
CA GLY A 212 8.50 1.60 1.65
C GLY A 212 9.86 2.21 1.27
N LEU A 213 10.61 1.58 0.36
CA LEU A 213 11.88 2.10 -0.14
C LEU A 213 11.70 3.40 -0.94
N THR A 214 10.67 3.50 -1.77
CA THR A 214 10.35 4.72 -2.52
C THR A 214 10.05 5.89 -1.59
N ALA A 215 9.23 5.67 -0.55
CA ALA A 215 8.95 6.70 0.45
C ALA A 215 10.23 7.17 1.15
N GLY A 216 11.09 6.24 1.59
CA GLY A 216 12.38 6.56 2.23
C GLY A 216 13.32 7.33 1.33
N ALA A 217 13.42 6.95 0.05
CA ALA A 217 14.24 7.64 -0.94
C ALA A 217 13.77 9.07 -1.20
N LEU A 218 12.47 9.26 -1.42
CA LEU A 218 11.89 10.58 -1.69
C LEU A 218 11.97 11.52 -0.47
N ALA A 219 11.93 10.97 0.75
CA ALA A 219 12.06 11.73 1.98
C ALA A 219 13.42 12.45 2.10
N ILE A 220 14.50 11.88 1.55
CA ILE A 220 15.87 12.41 1.72
C ILE A 220 16.50 12.85 0.39
N ALA A 221 15.70 12.96 -0.67
CA ALA A 221 16.18 13.06 -2.04
C ALA A 221 16.99 14.33 -2.34
N GLU A 222 16.78 15.42 -1.58
CA GLU A 222 17.58 16.64 -1.70
C GLU A 222 18.99 16.50 -1.10
N ASP A 223 19.13 15.69 -0.05
CA ASP A 223 20.41 15.46 0.62
C ASP A 223 21.20 14.31 -0.04
N GLU A 224 20.49 13.30 -0.57
CA GLU A 224 21.08 12.09 -1.14
C GLU A 224 20.54 11.77 -2.57
N PRO A 225 20.67 12.70 -3.55
CA PRO A 225 19.97 12.61 -4.82
C PRO A 225 20.36 11.38 -5.66
N GLN A 226 21.62 10.97 -5.67
CA GLN A 226 22.06 9.80 -6.45
C GLN A 226 21.51 8.49 -5.88
N LEU A 227 21.55 8.34 -4.55
CA LEU A 227 20.97 7.20 -3.85
C LEU A 227 19.45 7.13 -4.06
N ALA A 228 18.77 8.25 -3.85
CA ALA A 228 17.32 8.33 -4.01
C ALA A 228 16.91 8.02 -5.46
N ALA A 229 17.62 8.58 -6.45
CA ALA A 229 17.36 8.31 -7.85
C ALA A 229 17.52 6.82 -8.21
N GLU A 230 18.58 6.16 -7.72
CA GLU A 230 18.79 4.73 -7.96
C GLU A 230 17.70 3.86 -7.34
N ILE A 231 17.27 4.18 -6.11
CA ILE A 231 16.17 3.47 -5.45
C ILE A 231 14.86 3.64 -6.21
N VAL A 232 14.44 4.89 -6.51
CA VAL A 232 13.17 5.15 -7.20
C VAL A 232 13.16 4.53 -8.59
N HIS A 233 14.28 4.59 -9.32
CA HIS A 233 14.41 3.96 -10.63
C HIS A 233 14.24 2.44 -10.54
N SER A 234 14.93 1.80 -9.59
CA SER A 234 14.89 0.34 -9.43
C SER A 234 13.53 -0.12 -8.93
N ALA A 235 12.90 0.65 -8.03
CA ALA A 235 11.56 0.39 -7.53
C ALA A 235 10.52 0.47 -8.66
N LEU A 236 10.61 1.49 -9.53
CA LEU A 236 9.72 1.62 -10.69
C LEU A 236 9.91 0.48 -11.70
N GLN A 237 11.12 -0.06 -11.87
CA GLN A 237 11.33 -1.24 -12.71
C GLN A 237 10.70 -2.49 -12.08
N SER A 238 10.88 -2.67 -10.77
CA SER A 238 10.46 -3.85 -10.03
C SER A 238 8.94 -3.91 -9.82
N ILE A 239 8.28 -2.79 -9.51
CA ILE A 239 6.85 -2.72 -9.14
C ILE A 239 5.90 -3.22 -10.24
N GLN A 240 6.32 -3.06 -11.49
CA GLN A 240 5.53 -3.43 -12.66
C GLN A 240 5.16 -4.91 -12.67
N LEU A 241 6.02 -5.79 -12.14
CA LEU A 241 5.79 -7.22 -12.04
C LEU A 241 4.52 -7.53 -11.24
N ALA A 242 4.42 -7.01 -10.02
CA ALA A 242 3.25 -7.21 -9.18
C ALA A 242 2.02 -6.43 -9.66
N MET A 243 2.20 -5.33 -10.41
CA MET A 243 1.06 -4.60 -10.97
C MET A 243 0.41 -5.29 -12.17
N HIS A 244 1.12 -6.19 -12.87
CA HIS A 244 0.50 -7.01 -13.91
C HIS A 244 -0.55 -7.98 -13.34
N GLU A 245 -0.46 -8.35 -12.06
CA GLU A 245 -1.39 -9.26 -11.40
C GLU A 245 -2.81 -8.70 -11.24
N TYR A 246 -2.99 -7.39 -11.36
CA TYR A 246 -4.33 -6.79 -11.37
C TYR A 246 -5.10 -7.08 -12.67
N ALA A 247 -4.41 -7.44 -13.75
CA ALA A 247 -5.04 -7.64 -15.04
C ALA A 247 -5.86 -8.95 -15.10
N PRO A 248 -6.92 -8.99 -15.92
CA PRO A 248 -7.52 -7.88 -16.68
C PRO A 248 -8.62 -7.13 -15.91
N ASP A 249 -9.16 -7.76 -14.87
CA ASP A 249 -10.41 -7.37 -14.24
C ASP A 249 -10.23 -6.64 -12.91
N GLY A 250 -9.04 -6.70 -12.29
CA GLY A 250 -8.73 -6.10 -11.00
C GLY A 250 -8.67 -7.12 -9.85
N ALA A 251 -8.85 -8.41 -10.12
CA ALA A 251 -8.70 -9.46 -9.12
C ALA A 251 -7.26 -9.54 -8.59
N TYR A 252 -7.09 -10.20 -7.44
CA TYR A 252 -5.78 -10.35 -6.81
C TYR A 252 -5.58 -11.80 -6.40
N HIS A 253 -4.56 -12.45 -6.96
CA HIS A 253 -4.39 -13.90 -6.87
C HIS A 253 -4.19 -14.40 -5.43
N GLU A 254 -3.53 -13.61 -4.58
CA GLU A 254 -3.32 -13.93 -3.16
C GLU A 254 -4.58 -13.70 -2.29
N GLY A 255 -5.69 -13.32 -2.90
CA GLY A 255 -6.98 -13.10 -2.25
C GLY A 255 -7.15 -11.72 -1.60
N PRO A 256 -8.34 -11.44 -1.03
CA PRO A 256 -8.70 -10.10 -0.54
C PRO A 256 -7.83 -9.58 0.62
N GLY A 257 -7.30 -10.47 1.46
CA GLY A 257 -6.44 -10.09 2.59
C GLY A 257 -5.12 -9.48 2.11
N TYR A 258 -4.43 -10.19 1.20
CA TYR A 258 -3.19 -9.72 0.61
C TYR A 258 -3.39 -8.60 -0.40
N TRP A 259 -4.54 -8.55 -1.08
CA TRP A 259 -4.94 -7.36 -1.83
C TRP A 259 -4.86 -6.12 -0.93
N GLY A 260 -5.44 -6.20 0.27
CA GLY A 260 -5.46 -5.08 1.21
C GLY A 260 -4.05 -4.68 1.66
N TYR A 261 -3.12 -5.63 1.79
CA TYR A 261 -1.74 -5.35 2.20
C TYR A 261 -0.89 -4.81 1.05
N GLY A 262 -0.74 -5.57 -0.04
CA GLY A 262 0.06 -5.18 -1.20
C GLY A 262 -0.45 -3.90 -1.86
N THR A 263 -1.75 -3.81 -2.14
CA THR A 263 -2.35 -2.63 -2.79
C THR A 263 -2.23 -1.38 -1.94
N SER A 264 -2.22 -1.50 -0.60
CA SER A 264 -1.99 -0.34 0.27
C SER A 264 -0.61 0.30 0.09
N TYR A 265 0.43 -0.52 -0.12
CA TYR A 265 1.77 -0.02 -0.40
C TYR A 265 1.94 0.39 -1.86
N ASN A 266 1.19 -0.20 -2.79
CA ASN A 266 1.14 0.28 -4.17
C ASN A 266 0.51 1.69 -4.25
N VAL A 267 -0.59 1.91 -3.53
CA VAL A 267 -1.23 3.23 -3.37
C VAL A 267 -0.31 4.21 -2.64
N LEU A 268 0.38 3.78 -1.58
CA LEU A 268 1.41 4.61 -0.92
C LEU A 268 2.44 5.08 -1.93
N MET A 269 3.04 4.17 -2.70
CA MET A 269 4.06 4.47 -3.69
C MET A 269 3.57 5.50 -4.70
N ILE A 270 2.39 5.29 -5.28
CA ILE A 270 1.78 6.22 -6.23
C ILE A 270 1.57 7.58 -5.58
N ALA A 271 0.96 7.62 -4.39
CA ALA A 271 0.63 8.88 -3.71
C ALA A 271 1.89 9.71 -3.41
N VAL A 272 2.99 9.08 -2.96
CA VAL A 272 4.24 9.80 -2.68
C VAL A 272 4.98 10.24 -3.94
N LEU A 273 4.91 9.46 -5.02
CA LEU A 273 5.46 9.86 -6.33
C LEU A 273 4.69 11.07 -6.88
N GLU A 274 3.36 11.05 -6.83
CA GLU A 274 2.54 12.17 -7.28
C GLU A 274 2.77 13.43 -6.45
N SER A 275 2.85 13.31 -5.12
CA SER A 275 3.05 14.48 -4.26
C SER A 275 4.47 15.05 -4.36
N ALA A 276 5.49 14.20 -4.47
CA ALA A 276 6.90 14.62 -4.49
C ALA A 276 7.41 14.96 -5.89
N LEU A 277 6.92 14.32 -6.96
CA LEU A 277 7.42 14.47 -8.33
C LEU A 277 6.35 14.97 -9.31
N GLY A 278 5.08 15.04 -8.90
CA GLY A 278 3.98 15.45 -9.78
C GLY A 278 3.56 14.41 -10.82
N THR A 279 4.01 13.16 -10.67
CA THR A 279 3.74 12.06 -11.61
C THR A 279 3.73 10.73 -10.88
N ASP A 280 2.88 9.81 -11.32
CA ASP A 280 2.90 8.40 -10.93
C ASP A 280 3.66 7.53 -11.96
N PHE A 281 4.32 8.16 -12.93
CA PHE A 281 4.96 7.53 -14.09
C PHE A 281 4.04 6.65 -14.95
N GLY A 282 2.72 6.76 -14.78
CA GLY A 282 1.74 5.93 -15.45
C GLY A 282 1.37 4.64 -14.71
N LEU A 283 1.79 4.46 -13.45
CA LEU A 283 1.42 3.28 -12.65
C LEU A 283 -0.10 3.11 -12.56
N THR A 284 -0.87 4.20 -12.46
CA THR A 284 -2.35 4.13 -12.44
C THR A 284 -2.98 3.66 -13.74
N ARG A 285 -2.21 3.54 -14.84
CA ARG A 285 -2.67 3.07 -16.16
C ARG A 285 -2.47 1.57 -16.38
N PHE A 286 -1.93 0.85 -15.40
CA PHE A 286 -1.88 -0.61 -15.48
C PHE A 286 -3.28 -1.21 -15.63
N GLU A 287 -3.39 -2.21 -16.50
CA GLU A 287 -4.65 -2.89 -16.75
C GLU A 287 -5.20 -3.50 -15.46
N GLY A 288 -6.50 -3.33 -15.22
CA GLY A 288 -7.17 -3.84 -14.02
C GLY A 288 -6.99 -3.00 -12.75
N PHE A 289 -5.97 -2.14 -12.65
CA PHE A 289 -5.71 -1.37 -11.43
C PHE A 289 -6.87 -0.44 -11.04
N GLU A 290 -7.49 0.25 -12.00
CA GLU A 290 -8.68 1.08 -11.75
C GLU A 290 -9.85 0.29 -11.16
N LYS A 291 -10.02 -0.97 -11.57
CA LYS A 291 -11.13 -1.84 -11.19
C LYS A 291 -10.88 -2.60 -9.89
N THR A 292 -9.62 -2.65 -9.44
CA THR A 292 -9.19 -3.54 -8.36
C THR A 292 -9.90 -3.27 -7.04
N VAL A 293 -10.34 -2.04 -6.80
CA VAL A 293 -11.03 -1.69 -5.56
C VAL A 293 -12.42 -2.35 -5.44
N HIS A 294 -13.03 -2.73 -6.57
CA HIS A 294 -14.28 -3.48 -6.56
C HIS A 294 -14.09 -4.93 -6.14
N PHE A 295 -12.87 -5.48 -6.21
CA PHE A 295 -12.56 -6.86 -5.85
C PHE A 295 -12.93 -7.19 -4.40
N PRO A 296 -12.33 -6.55 -3.37
CA PRO A 296 -12.74 -6.81 -1.99
C PRO A 296 -14.17 -6.37 -1.71
N MET A 297 -14.66 -5.28 -2.34
CA MET A 297 -16.03 -4.80 -2.14
C MET A 297 -17.07 -5.85 -2.56
N GLN A 298 -16.89 -6.45 -3.74
CA GLN A 298 -17.79 -7.49 -4.25
C GLN A 298 -17.72 -8.77 -3.43
N LEU A 299 -16.52 -9.11 -2.92
CA LEU A 299 -16.29 -10.27 -2.07
C LEU A 299 -16.67 -10.05 -0.59
N THR A 300 -17.27 -8.92 -0.22
CA THR A 300 -17.81 -8.70 1.13
C THR A 300 -19.33 -8.83 1.16
N GLY A 301 -19.80 -9.71 2.04
CA GLY A 301 -21.23 -9.96 2.25
C GLY A 301 -21.92 -8.86 3.06
N PRO A 302 -23.26 -8.96 3.24
CA PRO A 302 -24.05 -7.97 3.98
C PRO A 302 -23.64 -7.79 5.44
N THR A 303 -23.07 -8.83 6.07
CA THR A 303 -22.53 -8.76 7.46
C THR A 303 -21.30 -7.88 7.59
N GLY A 304 -20.66 -7.54 6.46
CA GLY A 304 -19.37 -6.84 6.44
C GLY A 304 -18.15 -7.78 6.46
N ASP A 305 -18.36 -9.09 6.52
CA ASP A 305 -17.29 -10.08 6.40
C ASP A 305 -16.96 -10.37 4.94
N THR A 306 -15.66 -10.45 4.67
CA THR A 306 -15.13 -10.76 3.35
C THR A 306 -15.04 -12.28 3.18
N PHE A 307 -15.53 -12.81 2.06
CA PHE A 307 -15.23 -14.16 1.61
C PHE A 307 -13.74 -14.25 1.32
N ASN A 308 -13.04 -14.77 2.30
CA ASN A 308 -11.61 -14.97 2.25
C ASN A 308 -11.31 -16.35 1.64
N PHE A 309 -10.28 -16.37 0.83
CA PHE A 309 -9.60 -17.56 0.35
C PHE A 309 -8.11 -17.27 0.41
N ALA A 310 -7.30 -18.30 0.18
CA ALA A 310 -5.87 -18.26 0.44
C ALA A 310 -5.55 -18.02 1.93
N ASP A 311 -4.31 -17.63 2.26
CA ASP A 311 -3.89 -17.21 3.60
C ASP A 311 -4.57 -15.89 4.02
N ALA A 312 -5.80 -15.98 4.53
CA ALA A 312 -6.57 -14.82 4.97
C ALA A 312 -7.45 -15.15 6.17
N SER A 313 -7.63 -14.18 7.06
CA SER A 313 -8.61 -14.24 8.14
C SER A 313 -9.95 -13.67 7.70
N ALA A 314 -11.04 -14.09 8.35
CA ALA A 314 -12.30 -13.36 8.26
C ALA A 314 -12.09 -11.89 8.68
N GLY A 315 -12.76 -10.95 8.02
CA GLY A 315 -12.66 -9.54 8.36
C GLY A 315 -13.03 -8.57 7.25
N ARG A 316 -12.62 -7.32 7.45
CA ARG A 316 -12.96 -6.15 6.64
C ARG A 316 -12.38 -6.20 5.22
N PRO A 317 -12.97 -5.49 4.24
CA PRO A 317 -12.62 -5.47 2.80
C PRO A 317 -11.25 -4.85 2.44
N GLY A 318 -10.24 -4.94 3.30
CA GLY A 318 -8.93 -4.33 3.12
C GLY A 318 -8.73 -3.05 3.92
N ARG A 319 -7.73 -2.24 3.53
CA ARG A 319 -7.36 -1.00 4.21
C ARG A 319 -8.24 0.16 3.74
N THR A 320 -8.86 0.87 4.67
CA THR A 320 -9.84 1.93 4.37
C THR A 320 -9.24 3.07 3.57
N PHE A 321 -8.03 3.53 3.92
CA PHE A 321 -7.36 4.59 3.17
C PHE A 321 -7.12 4.20 1.70
N THR A 322 -6.73 2.95 1.44
CA THR A 322 -6.50 2.42 0.08
C THR A 322 -7.79 2.46 -0.72
N MET A 323 -8.90 2.01 -0.12
CA MET A 323 -10.19 2.03 -0.79
C MET A 323 -10.70 3.46 -1.05
N LEU A 324 -10.56 4.37 -0.07
CA LEU A 324 -10.94 5.78 -0.23
C LEU A 324 -10.08 6.47 -1.30
N TRP A 325 -8.77 6.21 -1.31
CA TRP A 325 -7.86 6.77 -2.30
C TRP A 325 -8.21 6.30 -3.72
N LEU A 326 -8.42 4.99 -3.92
CA LEU A 326 -8.82 4.44 -5.22
C LEU A 326 -10.20 4.97 -5.64
N ALA A 327 -11.14 5.07 -4.71
CA ALA A 327 -12.47 5.62 -4.97
C ALA A 327 -12.40 7.08 -5.40
N HIS A 328 -11.58 7.90 -4.73
CA HIS A 328 -11.38 9.30 -5.11
C HIS A 328 -10.68 9.43 -6.45
N ARG A 329 -9.58 8.70 -6.66
CA ARG A 329 -8.76 8.75 -7.88
C ARG A 329 -9.57 8.42 -9.14
N PHE A 330 -10.43 7.42 -9.07
CA PHE A 330 -11.17 6.91 -10.23
C PHE A 330 -12.67 7.27 -10.22
N GLY A 331 -13.14 8.02 -9.21
CA GLY A 331 -14.54 8.45 -9.13
C GLY A 331 -15.53 7.35 -8.75
N HIS A 332 -15.10 6.31 -8.03
CA HIS A 332 -15.95 5.19 -7.61
C HIS A 332 -16.73 5.53 -6.34
N ALA A 333 -17.79 6.32 -6.50
CA ALA A 333 -18.66 6.77 -5.41
C ALA A 333 -19.36 5.62 -4.64
N ASP A 334 -19.63 4.51 -5.33
CA ASP A 334 -20.13 3.27 -4.73
C ASP A 334 -19.15 2.69 -3.70
N VAL A 335 -17.87 2.63 -4.08
CA VAL A 335 -16.79 2.16 -3.22
C VAL A 335 -16.60 3.10 -2.04
N ALA A 336 -16.56 4.42 -2.25
CA ALA A 336 -16.42 5.39 -1.16
C ALA A 336 -17.51 5.19 -0.09
N ARG A 337 -18.79 5.10 -0.50
CA ARG A 337 -19.91 4.85 0.42
C ARG A 337 -19.81 3.50 1.11
N PHE A 338 -19.40 2.46 0.39
CA PHE A 338 -19.22 1.12 0.95
C PHE A 338 -18.13 1.14 2.05
N THR A 339 -16.98 1.77 1.76
CA THR A 339 -15.83 1.88 2.65
C THR A 339 -16.17 2.65 3.92
N HIS A 340 -17.00 3.68 3.82
CA HIS A 340 -17.44 4.51 4.95
C HIS A 340 -17.98 3.73 6.15
N ARG A 341 -18.59 2.56 5.91
CA ARG A 341 -19.12 1.67 6.96
C ARG A 341 -18.02 1.06 7.84
N PHE A 342 -16.78 1.08 7.38
CA PHE A 342 -15.64 0.41 8.00
C PHE A 342 -14.56 1.37 8.53
N VAL A 343 -14.68 2.67 8.23
CA VAL A 343 -13.69 3.67 8.64
C VAL A 343 -13.83 3.99 10.12
N GLN A 344 -12.76 3.78 10.88
CA GLN A 344 -12.65 4.17 12.28
C GLN A 344 -11.96 5.53 12.47
N GLY A 345 -11.11 5.90 11.50
CA GLY A 345 -10.33 7.13 11.51
C GLY A 345 -8.83 6.82 11.64
N SER A 346 -8.04 7.32 10.69
CA SER A 346 -6.59 7.33 10.75
C SER A 346 -6.11 8.61 10.08
N PRO A 347 -4.84 9.03 10.28
CA PRO A 347 -4.29 10.16 9.54
C PRO A 347 -4.50 10.02 8.02
N LEU A 348 -4.26 8.84 7.45
CA LEU A 348 -4.42 8.60 6.01
C LEU A 348 -5.90 8.61 5.56
N ASP A 349 -6.83 8.12 6.38
CA ASP A 349 -8.27 8.22 6.06
C ASP A 349 -8.72 9.69 6.01
N ILE A 350 -8.24 10.52 6.95
CA ILE A 350 -8.54 11.96 6.99
C ILE A 350 -7.96 12.67 5.76
N LEU A 351 -6.75 12.32 5.34
CA LEU A 351 -6.11 12.88 4.15
C LEU A 351 -6.89 12.53 2.88
N CYS A 352 -7.37 11.29 2.75
CA CYS A 352 -8.02 10.79 1.54
C CYS A 352 -9.53 11.07 1.47
N TYR A 353 -10.15 11.52 2.57
CA TYR A 353 -11.57 11.81 2.62
C TYR A 353 -11.96 12.91 1.61
N ASP A 354 -12.98 12.67 0.80
CA ASP A 354 -13.59 13.70 -0.05
C ASP A 354 -15.13 13.59 -0.02
N PRO A 355 -15.83 14.52 0.65
CA PRO A 355 -17.28 14.46 0.79
C PRO A 355 -18.01 14.57 -0.57
N LYS A 356 -17.36 15.10 -1.61
CA LYS A 356 -17.97 15.23 -2.94
C LYS A 356 -18.19 13.86 -3.59
N VAL A 357 -17.22 12.94 -3.45
CA VAL A 357 -17.30 11.60 -4.02
C VAL A 357 -18.47 10.82 -3.40
N GLU A 358 -18.70 10.96 -2.09
CA GLU A 358 -19.83 10.34 -1.41
C GLU A 358 -21.19 10.87 -1.88
N SER A 359 -21.27 12.19 -2.10
CA SER A 359 -22.49 12.87 -2.53
C SER A 359 -22.88 12.62 -3.98
N ALA A 360 -22.01 11.96 -4.77
CA ALA A 360 -22.28 11.66 -6.16
C ALA A 360 -23.49 10.70 -6.31
N PRO A 361 -24.25 10.78 -7.43
CA PRO A 361 -25.45 9.98 -7.64
C PRO A 361 -25.24 8.50 -7.36
N ARG A 362 -26.26 7.88 -6.76
CA ARG A 362 -26.22 6.48 -6.33
C ARG A 362 -26.33 5.57 -7.55
N LYS A 363 -25.18 5.13 -8.07
CA LYS A 363 -25.11 4.00 -9.02
C LYS A 363 -24.96 2.72 -8.20
N MET A 364 -25.91 1.80 -8.35
CA MET A 364 -25.81 0.48 -7.72
C MET A 364 -24.69 -0.33 -8.39
N PRO A 365 -23.78 -0.95 -7.61
CA PRO A 365 -22.83 -1.89 -8.17
C PRO A 365 -23.56 -3.12 -8.72
N GLN A 366 -22.85 -3.89 -9.55
CA GLN A 366 -23.39 -5.14 -10.08
C GLN A 366 -23.76 -6.11 -8.96
N LEU A 367 -24.85 -6.85 -9.16
CA LEU A 367 -25.33 -7.88 -8.23
C LEU A 367 -24.60 -9.22 -8.40
N SER A 368 -23.94 -9.41 -9.53
CA SER A 368 -23.17 -10.61 -9.84
C SER A 368 -21.86 -10.19 -10.46
N THR A 369 -20.75 -10.69 -9.94
CA THR A 369 -19.41 -10.44 -10.49
C THR A 369 -18.66 -11.76 -10.60
N TYR A 370 -17.98 -11.95 -11.73
CA TYR A 370 -17.03 -13.04 -11.95
C TYR A 370 -15.65 -12.43 -12.19
N TRP A 371 -14.71 -12.84 -11.34
CA TRP A 371 -13.30 -12.48 -11.37
C TRP A 371 -12.54 -13.60 -12.06
N ARG A 372 -12.28 -13.43 -13.35
CA ARG A 372 -11.65 -14.43 -14.20
C ARG A 372 -10.22 -14.70 -13.79
N GLY A 373 -9.49 -13.68 -13.31
CA GLY A 373 -8.10 -13.84 -12.91
C GLY A 373 -7.89 -14.84 -11.77
N VAL A 374 -8.90 -15.02 -10.91
CA VAL A 374 -8.81 -15.89 -9.71
C VAL A 374 -9.93 -16.91 -9.62
N GLU A 375 -10.74 -17.02 -10.68
CA GLU A 375 -11.89 -17.92 -10.78
C GLU A 375 -12.85 -17.81 -9.58
N ALA A 376 -13.12 -16.57 -9.14
CA ALA A 376 -14.02 -16.26 -8.03
C ALA A 376 -15.31 -15.61 -8.51
N VAL A 377 -16.43 -16.00 -7.93
CA VAL A 377 -17.76 -15.44 -8.23
C VAL A 377 -18.37 -14.91 -6.94
N SER A 378 -19.03 -13.76 -7.03
CA SER A 378 -19.93 -13.25 -6.00
C SER A 378 -21.30 -12.96 -6.61
N LEU A 379 -22.35 -13.40 -5.94
CA LEU A 379 -23.75 -13.20 -6.28
C LEU A 379 -24.47 -12.62 -5.06
N ARG A 380 -25.31 -11.61 -5.28
CA ARG A 380 -26.12 -11.00 -4.23
C ARG A 380 -27.49 -10.59 -4.74
N SER A 381 -28.48 -10.68 -3.86
CA SER A 381 -29.85 -10.25 -4.18
C SER A 381 -30.05 -8.73 -4.04
N SER A 382 -29.28 -8.07 -3.17
CA SER A 382 -29.34 -6.60 -2.96
C SER A 382 -28.04 -6.07 -2.34
N TRP A 383 -27.77 -4.77 -2.55
CA TRP A 383 -26.73 -4.01 -1.83
C TRP A 383 -27.26 -3.26 -0.61
N GLU A 384 -28.59 -3.12 -0.50
CA GLU A 384 -29.25 -2.23 0.46
C GLU A 384 -29.96 -2.98 1.57
N GLU A 385 -30.40 -4.22 1.29
CA GLU A 385 -31.14 -5.04 2.25
C GLU A 385 -30.16 -5.75 3.20
N PRO A 386 -30.30 -5.58 4.53
CA PRO A 386 -29.47 -6.31 5.51
C PRO A 386 -29.62 -7.84 5.38
N GLU A 387 -30.81 -8.30 5.01
CA GLU A 387 -31.16 -9.72 4.85
C GLU A 387 -30.91 -10.24 3.42
N ALA A 388 -30.11 -9.51 2.62
CA ALA A 388 -29.80 -9.93 1.27
C ALA A 388 -29.11 -11.31 1.25
N VAL A 389 -29.65 -12.23 0.45
CA VAL A 389 -28.94 -13.47 0.11
C VAL A 389 -27.66 -13.10 -0.64
N TRP A 390 -26.53 -13.58 -0.12
CA TRP A 390 -25.20 -13.39 -0.69
C TRP A 390 -24.47 -14.74 -0.74
N ILE A 391 -23.88 -15.05 -1.89
CA ILE A 391 -23.13 -16.27 -2.13
C ILE A 391 -21.82 -15.90 -2.81
N ALA A 392 -20.71 -16.43 -2.32
CA ALA A 392 -19.42 -16.36 -2.98
C ALA A 392 -18.82 -17.76 -3.07
N PHE A 393 -18.15 -18.05 -4.18
CA PHE A 393 -17.42 -19.30 -4.36
C PHE A 393 -16.18 -19.06 -5.22
N LYS A 394 -15.17 -19.90 -5.01
CA LYS A 394 -13.92 -19.89 -5.76
C LYS A 394 -13.71 -21.27 -6.38
N GLY A 395 -13.48 -21.30 -7.69
CA GLY A 395 -12.81 -22.42 -8.34
C GLY A 395 -11.31 -22.12 -8.39
N ASP A 396 -10.44 -23.12 -8.24
CA ASP A 396 -9.03 -22.92 -8.58
C ASP A 396 -8.34 -24.23 -8.93
N ARG A 397 -7.13 -24.12 -9.48
CA ARG A 397 -6.17 -25.21 -9.63
C ARG A 397 -5.30 -25.30 -8.36
N PRO A 398 -4.87 -26.50 -7.95
CA PRO A 398 -3.90 -26.65 -6.87
C PRO A 398 -2.57 -25.95 -7.20
N GLY A 399 -1.95 -25.27 -6.22
CA GLY A 399 -0.57 -24.78 -6.32
C GLY A 399 -0.37 -23.27 -6.59
N VAL A 400 -1.40 -22.44 -6.43
CA VAL A 400 -1.27 -20.97 -6.45
C VAL A 400 -0.60 -20.49 -5.16
N ASN A 401 0.23 -19.44 -5.20
CA ASN A 401 0.81 -18.86 -3.98
C ASN A 401 -0.30 -18.46 -3.01
N HIS A 402 -0.17 -18.91 -1.76
CA HIS A 402 -1.17 -18.79 -0.70
C HIS A 402 -2.50 -19.54 -0.94
N GLY A 403 -2.74 -20.19 -2.09
CA GLY A 403 -4.04 -20.76 -2.51
C GLY A 403 -4.37 -22.19 -2.08
#